data_AF-A0A286XB38-F1
#
_entry.id   AF-A0A286XB38-F1
#
_cell.length_a   1.000
_cell.length_b   1.000
_cell.length_c   1.000
_cell.angle_alpha   90.00
_cell.angle_beta   90.00
_cell.angle_gamma   90.00
#
_symmetry.space_group_name_H-M   'P 1'
#
loop_
_entity.id
_entity.type
_entity.pdbx_description
1 polymer ?
#
loop_
_entity_poly.entity_id
_entity_poly.type
_entity_poly.pdbx_seq_one_letter_code
_entity_poly.pdbx_strand_id
1 'polypeptide(L)'
;MSLSPLRVPVPLSQVSSPSWLKSSLSGCVSPTSLTVSTLMCSPAENHLSLLYHLTAVSSPATGSPAFWVSGWLGPQQYLSYSSLRREAEPCGAWVWETQVSWYWEMETTDLKNKESLFLEALKALGGKGPYTLQGILGCELSPDNSSVPTALFALNGEDFMEFHPENGSWTGDWPEALSISKQWEKKAEVVSKEKTFLLSSCPQRLLDHLERSRRNLEWKEPPSMRLKARPGDAGFSVLTCSAFSFYPPELQLRFLHNGLAAGTGEGGFGPNGDGSFHAWSSLTVQRGDEHNYRCLVQHAGLPQPLSVELGEPGTSQS
;
A
#
# COMPACT_ATOMS: atom_id res chain seq x y z
N MET A 1 -15.45 2.29 25.75
CA MET A 1 -14.15 2.98 25.78
C MET A 1 -13.84 3.39 24.35
N SER A 2 -13.61 4.69 24.12
CA SER A 2 -13.60 5.32 22.80
C SER A 2 -12.44 4.81 21.95
N LEU A 3 -12.73 4.17 20.81
CA LEU A 3 -11.76 3.92 19.75
C LEU A 3 -11.27 5.28 19.23
N SER A 4 -9.98 5.55 19.33
CA SER A 4 -9.39 6.71 18.67
C SER A 4 -9.40 6.43 17.16
N PRO A 5 -9.97 7.32 16.32
CA PRO A 5 -9.91 7.14 14.87
C PRO A 5 -8.46 7.15 14.42
N LEU A 6 -8.12 6.23 13.51
CA LEU A 6 -6.83 6.19 12.82
C LEU A 6 -6.54 7.57 12.24
N ARG A 7 -5.63 8.31 12.88
CA ARG A 7 -5.11 9.57 12.38
C ARG A 7 -4.20 9.21 11.22
N VAL A 8 -4.74 9.23 10.01
CA VAL A 8 -3.93 9.40 8.79
C VAL A 8 -3.21 10.74 8.96
N PRO A 9 -1.89 10.79 9.21
CA PRO A 9 -1.22 12.06 9.35
C PRO A 9 -0.91 12.56 7.93
N VAL A 10 -1.32 13.79 7.68
CA VAL A 10 -0.97 14.64 6.53
C VAL A 10 -1.88 14.49 5.29
N PRO A 11 -2.47 15.60 4.79
CA PRO A 11 -3.17 15.57 3.51
C PRO A 11 -2.17 15.24 2.39
N LEU A 12 -2.37 14.10 1.73
CA LEU A 12 -1.61 13.60 0.59
C LEU A 12 -1.63 14.53 -0.65
N SER A 13 -2.30 15.69 -0.57
CA SER A 13 -2.59 16.57 -1.70
C SER A 13 -1.38 17.36 -2.24
N GLN A 14 -0.17 17.20 -1.69
CA GLN A 14 1.02 17.91 -2.15
C GLN A 14 2.27 17.03 -2.36
N VAL A 15 2.19 15.72 -2.14
CA VAL A 15 3.32 14.81 -2.34
C VAL A 15 3.08 14.00 -3.60
N SER A 16 3.90 14.24 -4.63
CA SER A 16 3.94 13.45 -5.85
C SER A 16 4.33 12.00 -5.54
N SER A 17 3.54 11.03 -5.97
CA SER A 17 3.83 9.61 -5.73
C SER A 17 4.78 9.01 -6.79
N PRO A 18 5.87 8.35 -6.39
CA PRO A 18 6.79 7.67 -7.29
C PRO A 18 6.21 6.41 -7.91
N SER A 19 6.90 5.87 -8.92
CA SER A 19 6.34 4.82 -9.77
C SER A 19 6.04 3.53 -8.99
N TRP A 20 6.91 3.17 -8.04
CA TRP A 20 6.76 2.01 -7.17
C TRP A 20 5.67 2.17 -6.09
N LEU A 21 5.41 3.39 -5.62
CA LEU A 21 4.28 3.68 -4.72
C LEU A 21 2.96 3.59 -5.49
N LYS A 22 2.96 4.00 -6.76
CA LYS A 22 1.83 3.79 -7.66
C LYS A 22 1.61 2.30 -7.88
N SER A 23 2.63 1.50 -8.21
CA SER A 23 2.48 0.05 -8.42
C SER A 23 2.03 -0.73 -7.18
N SER A 24 2.47 -0.33 -5.98
CA SER A 24 2.02 -0.91 -4.70
C SER A 24 0.53 -0.65 -4.42
N LEU A 25 -0.02 0.48 -4.88
CA LEU A 25 -1.44 0.83 -4.75
C LEU A 25 -2.27 0.50 -6.00
N SER A 26 -1.62 0.32 -7.16
CA SER A 26 -2.26 0.16 -8.47
C SER A 26 -2.35 -1.30 -8.90
N GLY A 27 -2.56 -2.21 -7.95
CA GLY A 27 -3.02 -3.56 -8.26
C GLY A 27 -4.30 -3.55 -9.12
N CYS A 28 -5.07 -2.46 -9.09
CA CYS A 28 -6.24 -2.19 -9.92
C CYS A 28 -5.88 -1.43 -11.20
N VAL A 29 -5.70 -2.14 -12.33
CA VAL A 29 -5.55 -1.52 -13.65
C VAL A 29 -6.74 -1.92 -14.52
N SER A 30 -7.40 -0.95 -15.16
CA SER A 30 -8.32 -1.21 -16.27
C SER A 30 -7.48 -1.47 -17.54
N PRO A 31 -7.47 -2.66 -18.14
CA PRO A 31 -6.71 -2.88 -19.36
C PRO A 31 -7.39 -2.18 -20.53
N THR A 32 -6.65 -1.29 -21.21
CA THR A 32 -7.06 -0.54 -22.41
C THR A 32 -7.02 -1.38 -23.71
N SER A 33 -7.12 -2.71 -23.64
CA SER A 33 -7.05 -3.61 -24.81
C SER A 33 -8.25 -4.56 -24.90
N LEU A 34 -8.67 -4.87 -26.13
CA LEU A 34 -9.92 -5.53 -26.56
C LEU A 34 -10.09 -7.02 -26.19
N THR A 35 -9.53 -7.47 -25.07
CA THR A 35 -9.77 -8.81 -24.50
C THR A 35 -10.41 -8.64 -23.12
N VAL A 36 -11.55 -9.31 -22.88
CA VAL A 36 -12.36 -9.34 -21.63
C VAL A 36 -11.68 -8.63 -20.45
N SER A 37 -11.82 -7.30 -20.41
CA SER A 37 -11.16 -6.47 -19.41
C SER A 37 -11.73 -6.81 -18.05
N THR A 38 -10.87 -7.15 -17.09
CA THR A 38 -11.29 -7.43 -15.71
C THR A 38 -10.75 -6.34 -14.79
N LEU A 39 -11.55 -5.78 -13.87
CA LEU A 39 -11.00 -5.04 -12.73
C LEU A 39 -10.38 -6.08 -11.82
N MET A 40 -9.12 -6.39 -12.07
CA MET A 40 -8.31 -7.24 -11.22
C MET A 40 -7.64 -6.35 -10.20
N CYS A 41 -7.76 -6.67 -8.91
CA CYS A 41 -6.67 -6.44 -7.98
C CYS A 41 -5.91 -7.77 -7.95
N SER A 42 -4.87 -7.89 -8.77
CA SER A 42 -4.16 -9.16 -8.99
C SER A 42 -3.61 -9.71 -7.68
N PRO A 43 -3.63 -11.03 -7.46
CA PRO A 43 -2.85 -11.63 -6.40
C PRO A 43 -1.39 -11.31 -6.65
N ALA A 44 -0.77 -10.53 -5.76
CA ALA A 44 0.62 -10.77 -5.49
C ALA A 44 0.70 -12.26 -5.12
N GLU A 45 1.61 -13.00 -5.75
CA GLU A 45 2.03 -14.28 -5.21
C GLU A 45 2.27 -14.09 -3.71
N ASN A 46 1.91 -15.08 -2.90
CA ASN A 46 1.78 -15.00 -1.45
C ASN A 46 3.14 -14.84 -0.74
N HIS A 47 3.92 -13.84 -1.15
CA HIS A 47 5.20 -13.44 -0.63
C HIS A 47 4.92 -12.24 0.27
N LEU A 48 4.95 -12.50 1.58
CA LEU A 48 4.76 -11.42 2.54
C LEU A 48 6.01 -10.53 2.49
N SER A 49 5.80 -9.25 2.25
CA SER A 49 6.85 -8.24 2.28
C SER A 49 6.75 -7.38 3.54
N LEU A 50 7.90 -6.99 4.09
CA LEU A 50 8.01 -5.91 5.07
C LEU A 50 8.59 -4.68 4.36
N LEU A 51 7.79 -3.63 4.19
CA LEU A 51 8.17 -2.43 3.46
C LEU A 51 7.96 -1.18 4.31
N TYR A 52 8.96 -0.32 4.34
CA TYR A 52 8.92 0.98 4.99
C TYR A 52 8.84 2.05 3.90
N HIS A 53 7.79 2.88 3.96
CA HIS A 53 7.63 4.04 3.10
C HIS A 53 8.09 5.27 3.87
N LEU A 54 9.24 5.80 3.49
CA LEU A 54 9.87 6.96 4.11
C LEU A 54 9.59 8.18 3.25
N THR A 55 9.31 9.32 3.87
CA THR A 55 9.17 10.59 3.16
C THR A 55 9.76 11.71 3.98
N ALA A 56 10.56 12.56 3.34
CA ALA A 56 11.04 13.83 3.86
C ALA A 56 10.68 14.98 2.94
N VAL A 57 10.39 16.14 3.51
CA VAL A 57 10.13 17.38 2.77
C VAL A 57 11.02 18.51 3.27
N SER A 58 11.53 19.35 2.36
CA SER A 58 12.44 20.44 2.73
C SER A 58 11.73 21.65 3.35
N SER A 59 10.42 21.79 3.13
CA SER A 59 9.59 22.91 3.61
C SER A 59 8.23 22.41 4.11
N PRO A 60 8.15 21.76 5.29
CA PRO A 60 6.89 21.28 5.83
C PRO A 60 5.97 22.44 6.21
N ALA A 61 4.66 22.26 6.02
CA ALA A 61 3.67 23.19 6.55
C ALA A 61 3.76 23.26 8.08
N THR A 62 3.37 24.39 8.67
CA THR A 62 3.38 24.57 10.12
C THR A 62 2.60 23.46 10.82
N GLY A 63 3.23 22.79 11.79
CA GLY A 63 2.63 21.67 12.52
C GLY A 63 2.65 20.32 11.80
N SER A 64 3.21 20.24 10.58
CA SER A 64 3.44 18.96 9.87
C SER A 64 4.87 18.47 10.08
N PRO A 65 5.10 17.14 10.12
CA PRO A 65 6.45 16.60 10.24
C PRO A 65 7.30 16.88 8.99
N ALA A 66 8.60 17.09 9.18
CA ALA A 66 9.56 17.20 8.08
C ALA A 66 9.93 15.82 7.52
N PHE A 67 9.76 14.76 8.32
CA PHE A 67 10.00 13.38 7.94
C PHE A 67 9.00 12.45 8.63
N TRP A 68 8.50 11.45 7.92
CA TRP A 68 7.61 10.44 8.47
C TRP A 68 7.79 9.09 7.76
N VAL A 69 7.38 8.03 8.45
CA VAL A 69 7.47 6.66 7.96
C VAL A 69 6.21 5.89 8.29
N SER A 70 5.75 5.11 7.33
CA SER A 70 4.76 4.04 7.54
C SER A 70 5.40 2.70 7.21
N GLY A 71 5.35 1.75 8.12
CA GLY A 71 5.79 0.37 7.89
C GLY A 71 4.60 -0.54 7.59
N TRP A 72 4.78 -1.43 6.62
CA TRP A 72 3.73 -2.26 6.02
C TRP A 72 4.15 -3.73 5.99
N LEU A 73 3.25 -4.61 6.42
CA LEU A 73 3.32 -6.06 6.27
C LEU A 73 2.29 -6.46 5.22
N GLY A 74 2.76 -6.70 3.99
CA GLY A 74 1.90 -6.76 2.81
C GLY A 74 1.02 -5.51 2.72
N PRO A 75 -0.31 -5.62 2.64
CA PRO A 75 -1.22 -4.47 2.55
C PRO A 75 -1.61 -3.87 3.91
N GLN A 76 -1.08 -4.36 5.04
CA GLN A 76 -1.43 -3.88 6.38
C GLN A 76 -0.36 -2.95 6.94
N GLN A 77 -0.74 -1.72 7.31
CA GLN A 77 0.16 -0.83 8.05
C GLN A 77 0.30 -1.33 9.50
N TYR A 78 1.54 -1.60 9.91
CA TYR A 78 1.85 -2.03 11.29
C TYR A 78 2.60 -0.97 12.09
N LEU A 79 3.29 -0.04 11.43
CA LEU A 79 4.15 0.95 12.07
C LEU A 79 3.87 2.36 11.57
N SER A 80 3.95 3.33 12.48
CA SER A 80 3.95 4.76 12.20
C SER A 80 5.09 5.45 12.94
N TYR A 81 5.77 6.37 12.27
CA TYR A 81 6.82 7.23 12.84
C TYR A 81 6.71 8.63 12.24
N SER A 82 7.01 9.67 13.03
CA SER A 82 7.14 11.04 12.52
C SER A 82 8.20 11.82 13.25
N SER A 83 8.81 12.80 12.59
CA SER A 83 9.85 13.66 13.17
C SER A 83 9.32 14.59 14.27
N LEU A 84 8.01 14.67 14.48
CA LEU A 84 7.39 15.41 15.58
C LEU A 84 7.40 14.61 16.88
N ARG A 85 7.03 13.32 16.82
CA ARG A 85 7.03 12.43 17.99
C ARG A 85 8.37 11.74 18.21
N ARG A 86 9.07 11.41 17.13
CA ARG A 86 10.35 10.72 17.10
C ARG A 86 10.34 9.39 17.86
N GLU A 87 9.22 8.68 17.74
CA GLU A 87 8.96 7.36 18.29
C GLU A 87 8.21 6.53 17.24
N ALA A 88 8.59 5.26 17.10
CA ALA A 88 7.88 4.29 16.27
C ALA A 88 6.74 3.68 17.10
N GLU A 89 5.52 3.75 16.58
CA GLU A 89 4.31 3.28 17.26
C GLU A 89 3.61 2.19 16.43
N PRO A 90 3.06 1.15 17.08
CA PRO A 90 2.21 0.17 16.41
C PRO A 90 0.90 0.79 15.90
N CYS A 91 0.40 0.24 14.79
CA CYS A 91 -0.87 0.64 14.18
C CYS A 91 -1.91 -0.49 14.24
N GLY A 92 -3.19 -0.14 14.35
CA GLY A 92 -4.30 -1.12 14.23
C GLY A 92 -4.18 -2.33 15.17
N ALA A 93 -4.37 -3.53 14.63
CA ALA A 93 -4.30 -4.79 15.39
C ALA A 93 -2.91 -5.07 15.96
N TRP A 94 -1.85 -4.48 15.39
CA TRP A 94 -0.45 -4.68 15.78
C TRP A 94 -0.12 -4.07 17.15
N VAL A 95 -0.99 -3.20 17.69
CA VAL A 95 -0.91 -2.71 19.07
C VAL A 95 -1.01 -3.86 20.09
N TRP A 96 -1.72 -4.93 19.73
CA TRP A 96 -1.98 -6.07 20.60
C TRP A 96 -1.07 -7.27 20.31
N GLU A 97 -0.07 -7.11 19.44
CA GLU A 97 0.94 -8.14 19.21
C GLU A 97 1.88 -8.24 20.42
N THR A 98 2.09 -9.47 20.91
CA THR A 98 3.06 -9.72 21.97
C THR A 98 4.48 -9.66 21.41
N GLN A 99 5.09 -8.48 21.46
CA GLN A 99 6.48 -8.28 21.09
C GLN A 99 7.48 -8.37 22.24
N VAL A 100 8.74 -8.58 21.88
CA VAL A 100 9.87 -8.41 22.81
C VAL A 100 9.98 -6.94 23.23
N SER A 101 10.38 -6.70 24.47
CA SER A 101 10.30 -5.37 25.11
C SER A 101 11.13 -4.29 24.42
N TRP A 102 12.19 -4.68 23.70
CA TRP A 102 13.09 -3.76 22.97
C TRP A 102 12.71 -3.58 21.49
N TYR A 103 11.66 -4.23 20.98
CA TYR A 103 11.30 -4.20 19.56
C TYR A 103 11.10 -2.76 19.03
N TRP A 104 10.20 -2.01 19.67
CA TRP A 104 9.86 -0.65 19.25
C TRP A 104 10.99 0.36 19.49
N GLU A 105 11.89 0.07 20.43
CA GLU A 105 13.10 0.87 20.66
C GLU A 105 14.11 0.69 19.51
N MET A 106 14.28 -0.54 19.01
CA MET A 106 15.09 -0.81 17.82
C MET A 106 14.51 -0.15 16.58
N GLU A 107 13.20 -0.26 16.35
CA GLU A 107 12.51 0.44 15.26
C GLU A 107 12.74 1.96 15.34
N THR A 108 12.52 2.54 16.52
CA THR A 108 12.74 3.97 16.74
C THR A 108 14.18 4.40 16.47
N THR A 109 15.16 3.58 16.87
CA THR A 109 16.58 3.86 16.66
C THR A 109 16.94 3.88 15.19
N ASP A 110 16.48 2.89 14.42
CA ASP A 110 16.73 2.81 12.98
C ASP A 110 16.06 3.97 12.23
N LEU A 111 14.81 4.30 12.57
CA LEU A 111 14.08 5.37 11.91
C LEU A 111 14.62 6.76 12.25
N LYS A 112 15.20 6.97 13.44
CA LYS A 112 15.95 8.19 13.77
C LYS A 112 17.21 8.34 12.92
N ASN A 113 17.91 7.24 12.63
CA ASN A 113 19.06 7.26 11.73
C ASN A 113 18.62 7.63 10.30
N LYS A 114 17.53 7.02 9.80
CA LYS A 114 16.94 7.36 8.48
C LYS A 114 16.49 8.82 8.41
N GLU A 115 15.84 9.33 9.46
CA GLU A 115 15.42 10.74 9.57
C GLU A 115 16.61 11.68 9.35
N SER A 116 17.73 11.44 10.06
CA SER A 116 18.94 12.26 9.89
C SER A 116 19.46 12.22 8.46
N LEU A 117 19.52 11.03 7.85
CA LEU A 117 20.03 10.86 6.48
C LEU A 117 19.18 11.58 5.44
N PHE A 118 17.86 11.43 5.52
CA PHE A 118 16.94 12.07 4.58
C PHE A 118 16.98 13.60 4.71
N LEU A 119 16.96 14.13 5.94
CA LEU A 119 17.02 15.57 6.17
C LEU A 119 18.39 16.17 5.80
N GLU A 120 19.48 15.43 5.99
CA GLU A 120 20.81 15.82 5.51
C GLU A 120 20.89 15.84 3.98
N ALA A 121 20.33 14.84 3.30
CA ALA A 121 20.28 14.77 1.84
C ALA A 121 19.53 15.97 1.25
N LEU A 122 18.38 16.32 1.80
CA LEU A 122 17.62 17.50 1.37
C LEU A 122 18.41 18.81 1.54
N LYS A 123 19.21 18.93 2.60
CA LYS A 123 20.11 20.09 2.79
C LYS A 123 21.25 20.11 1.76
N ALA A 124 21.76 18.94 1.40
CA ALA A 124 22.89 18.78 0.48
C ALA A 124 22.55 19.14 -0.97
N LEU A 125 21.31 18.88 -1.40
CA LEU A 125 20.84 19.23 -2.74
C LEU A 125 20.92 20.75 -3.01
N GLY A 126 20.85 21.59 -1.97
CA GLY A 126 20.90 23.04 -2.11
C GLY A 126 19.81 23.60 -3.04
N GLY A 127 19.83 24.89 -3.36
CA GLY A 127 18.94 25.46 -4.39
C GLY A 127 17.48 25.75 -3.98
N LYS A 128 16.74 26.45 -4.86
CA LYS A 128 15.41 27.07 -4.62
C LYS A 128 14.24 26.08 -4.76
N GLY A 129 14.32 24.90 -4.15
CA GLY A 129 13.22 23.93 -4.18
C GLY A 129 12.52 23.80 -2.83
N PRO A 130 11.18 23.69 -2.76
CA PRO A 130 10.63 22.60 -1.98
C PRO A 130 11.06 21.28 -2.66
N TYR A 131 11.67 20.39 -1.90
CA TYR A 131 12.05 19.04 -2.32
C TYR A 131 11.25 18.04 -1.51
N THR A 132 10.85 16.95 -2.15
CA THR A 132 10.33 15.76 -1.48
C THR A 132 11.24 14.58 -1.80
N LEU A 133 11.86 14.00 -0.79
CA LEU A 133 12.66 12.78 -0.91
C LEU A 133 11.88 11.63 -0.32
N GLN A 134 11.68 10.58 -1.11
CA GLN A 134 10.95 9.38 -0.72
C GLN A 134 11.86 8.17 -0.83
N GLY A 135 11.62 7.16 0.01
CA GLY A 135 12.28 5.87 -0.09
C GLY A 135 11.33 4.73 0.23
N ILE A 136 11.49 3.63 -0.48
CA ILE A 136 10.91 2.33 -0.14
C ILE A 136 12.03 1.39 0.20
N LEU A 137 12.08 1.00 1.47
CA LEU A 137 13.11 0.14 2.01
C LEU A 137 12.45 -1.07 2.63
N GLY A 138 13.00 -2.26 2.43
CA GLY A 138 12.42 -3.44 3.03
C GLY A 138 12.93 -4.73 2.43
N CYS A 139 12.13 -5.77 2.61
CA CYS A 139 12.47 -7.12 2.23
C CYS A 139 11.22 -7.95 1.93
N GLU A 140 11.38 -8.94 1.08
CA GLU A 140 10.38 -9.94 0.75
C GLU A 140 10.98 -11.34 0.95
N LEU A 141 10.21 -12.26 1.55
CA LEU A 141 10.65 -13.65 1.68
C LEU A 141 10.34 -14.42 0.40
N SER A 142 11.37 -14.99 -0.19
CA SER A 142 11.28 -15.91 -1.31
C SER A 142 10.83 -17.31 -0.87
N PRO A 143 10.32 -18.15 -1.80
CA PRO A 143 9.92 -19.53 -1.51
C PRO A 143 11.02 -20.44 -0.93
N ASP A 144 12.28 -20.11 -1.17
CA ASP A 144 13.46 -20.84 -0.65
C ASP A 144 13.92 -20.33 0.73
N ASN A 145 13.09 -19.51 1.41
CA ASN A 145 13.40 -18.80 2.64
C ASN A 145 14.59 -17.81 2.52
N SER A 146 15.01 -17.46 1.31
CA SER A 146 15.89 -16.31 1.10
C SER A 146 15.10 -15.01 1.25
N SER A 147 15.81 -13.92 1.56
CA SER A 147 15.22 -12.58 1.66
C SER A 147 15.72 -11.72 0.52
N VAL A 148 14.82 -11.14 -0.26
CA VAL A 148 15.12 -10.20 -1.35
C VAL A 148 14.98 -8.77 -0.83
N PRO A 149 16.06 -7.98 -0.74
CA PRO A 149 15.99 -6.61 -0.26
C PRO A 149 15.43 -5.65 -1.33
N THR A 150 14.71 -4.62 -0.89
CA THR A 150 14.28 -3.48 -1.71
C THR A 150 14.81 -2.20 -1.09
N ALA A 151 15.41 -1.31 -1.88
CA ALA A 151 15.90 -0.02 -1.41
C ALA A 151 15.91 1.01 -2.56
N LEU A 152 14.73 1.53 -2.90
CA LEU A 152 14.54 2.50 -3.99
C LEU A 152 14.24 3.88 -3.41
N PHE A 153 14.69 4.91 -4.12
CA PHE A 153 14.51 6.30 -3.72
C PHE A 153 13.96 7.13 -4.87
N ALA A 154 13.13 8.10 -4.52
CA ALA A 154 12.54 9.04 -5.46
C ALA A 154 12.72 10.49 -4.99
N LEU A 155 12.96 11.38 -5.94
CA LEU A 155 13.04 12.81 -5.70
C LEU A 155 11.91 13.50 -6.46
N ASN A 156 11.07 14.25 -5.75
CA ASN A 156 9.88 14.92 -6.29
C ASN A 156 8.96 13.97 -7.08
N GLY A 157 8.82 12.73 -6.59
CA GLY A 157 7.96 11.70 -7.17
C GLY A 157 8.54 11.01 -8.42
N GLU A 158 9.82 11.21 -8.75
CA GLU A 158 10.51 10.49 -9.81
C GLU A 158 11.63 9.62 -9.24
N ASP A 159 11.70 8.37 -9.69
CA ASP A 159 12.70 7.40 -9.24
C ASP A 159 14.07 7.83 -9.76
N PHE A 160 15.05 7.95 -8.86
CA PHE A 160 16.35 8.54 -9.22
C PHE A 160 17.57 7.86 -8.62
N MET A 161 17.39 7.00 -7.61
CA MET A 161 18.49 6.37 -6.88
C MET A 161 18.07 5.03 -6.27
N GLU A 162 18.99 4.07 -6.21
CA GLU A 162 18.82 2.75 -5.60
C GLU A 162 20.02 2.43 -4.70
N PHE A 163 19.81 1.65 -3.62
CA PHE A 163 20.90 1.09 -2.83
C PHE A 163 21.09 -0.40 -3.11
N HIS A 164 22.32 -0.80 -3.42
CA HIS A 164 22.69 -2.18 -3.63
C HIS A 164 23.42 -2.72 -2.39
N PRO A 165 22.77 -3.55 -1.56
CA PRO A 165 23.38 -4.02 -0.31
C PRO A 165 24.57 -4.95 -0.53
N GLU A 166 24.67 -5.63 -1.68
CA GLU A 166 25.80 -6.51 -2.00
C GLU A 166 27.13 -5.76 -2.00
N ASN A 167 27.22 -4.68 -2.76
CA ASN A 167 28.43 -3.85 -2.86
C ASN A 167 28.45 -2.72 -1.82
N GLY A 168 27.31 -2.39 -1.19
CA GLY A 168 27.18 -1.32 -0.22
C GLY A 168 27.29 0.07 -0.85
N SER A 169 26.64 0.29 -2.00
CA SER A 169 26.67 1.58 -2.72
C SER A 169 25.29 2.03 -3.18
N TRP A 170 25.11 3.34 -3.27
CA TRP A 170 23.95 3.99 -3.87
C TRP A 170 24.28 4.40 -5.31
N THR A 171 23.44 4.01 -6.24
CA THR A 171 23.60 4.28 -7.68
C THR A 171 22.44 5.11 -8.20
N GLY A 172 22.71 5.92 -9.22
CA GLY A 172 21.72 6.75 -9.89
C GLY A 172 22.38 7.66 -10.91
N ASP A 173 21.71 7.89 -12.03
CA ASP A 173 22.27 8.64 -13.16
C ASP A 173 22.19 10.17 -12.97
N TRP A 174 21.41 10.62 -11.98
CA TRP A 174 21.11 12.03 -11.77
C TRP A 174 22.23 12.72 -10.97
N PRO A 175 22.55 14.00 -11.26
CA PRO A 175 23.49 14.77 -10.44
C PRO A 175 23.12 14.80 -8.95
N GLU A 176 21.82 14.87 -8.65
CA GLU A 176 21.25 14.83 -7.30
C GLU A 176 21.54 13.49 -6.61
N ALA A 177 21.39 12.37 -7.33
CA ALA A 177 21.71 11.04 -6.83
C ALA A 177 23.19 10.93 -6.49
N LEU A 178 24.07 11.36 -7.41
CA LEU A 178 25.52 11.38 -7.19
C LEU A 178 25.95 12.26 -6.01
N SER A 179 25.26 13.39 -5.80
CA SER A 179 25.52 14.27 -4.67
C SER A 179 25.15 13.62 -3.34
N ILE A 180 23.97 13.00 -3.27
CA ILE A 180 23.49 12.32 -2.06
C ILE A 180 24.31 11.06 -1.77
N SER A 181 24.52 10.19 -2.77
CA SER A 181 25.26 8.94 -2.60
C SER A 181 26.66 9.20 -2.08
N LYS A 182 27.39 10.15 -2.68
CA LYS A 182 28.75 10.52 -2.23
C LYS A 182 28.80 10.97 -0.78
N GLN A 183 27.77 11.65 -0.29
CA GLN A 183 27.71 12.09 1.11
C GLN A 183 27.42 10.92 2.06
N TRP A 184 26.48 10.06 1.70
CA TRP A 184 26.12 8.89 2.52
C TRP A 184 27.25 7.86 2.56
N GLU A 185 27.86 7.54 1.41
CA GLU A 185 28.95 6.56 1.28
C GLU A 185 30.25 6.99 1.96
N LYS A 186 30.48 8.30 2.14
CA LYS A 186 31.63 8.81 2.90
C LYS A 186 31.61 8.33 4.36
N LYS A 187 30.44 7.98 4.88
CA LYS A 187 30.25 7.50 6.26
C LYS A 187 30.12 5.98 6.24
N ALA A 188 31.23 5.26 6.51
CA ALA A 188 31.23 3.79 6.54
C ALA A 188 30.16 3.19 7.45
N GLU A 189 29.83 3.86 8.56
CA GLU A 189 28.75 3.46 9.47
C GLU A 189 27.37 3.50 8.80
N VAL A 190 27.11 4.47 7.90
CA VAL A 190 25.84 4.59 7.17
C VAL A 190 25.68 3.43 6.21
N VAL A 191 26.71 3.11 5.43
CA VAL A 191 26.74 1.94 4.54
C VAL A 191 26.48 0.65 5.34
N SER A 192 27.19 0.48 6.46
CA SER A 192 27.07 -0.70 7.31
C SER A 192 25.65 -0.85 7.87
N LYS A 193 25.07 0.22 8.42
CA LYS A 193 23.71 0.23 8.97
C LYS A 193 22.65 -0.06 7.89
N GLU A 194 22.82 0.48 6.68
CA GLU A 194 21.90 0.22 5.57
C GLU A 194 21.92 -1.26 5.16
N LYS A 195 23.11 -1.85 5.05
CA LYS A 195 23.28 -3.28 4.79
C LYS A 195 22.66 -4.13 5.89
N THR A 196 22.98 -3.85 7.15
CA THR A 196 22.43 -4.60 8.30
C THR A 196 20.92 -4.51 8.34
N PHE A 197 20.34 -3.32 8.08
CA PHE A 197 18.90 -3.15 8.05
C PHE A 197 18.24 -4.05 7.01
N LEU A 198 18.72 -4.02 5.75
CA LEU A 198 18.10 -4.75 4.64
C LEU A 198 18.36 -6.26 4.68
N LEU A 199 19.58 -6.67 5.02
CA LEU A 199 20.02 -8.07 4.95
C LEU A 199 19.80 -8.85 6.24
N SER A 200 19.52 -8.19 7.37
CA SER A 200 19.39 -8.86 8.66
C SER A 200 18.17 -8.38 9.43
N SER A 201 18.06 -7.08 9.74
CA SER A 201 16.98 -6.58 10.61
C SER A 201 15.60 -6.75 9.97
N CYS A 202 15.45 -6.41 8.69
CA CYS A 202 14.19 -6.54 7.97
C CYS A 202 13.68 -7.99 7.91
N PRO A 203 14.44 -8.97 7.39
CA PRO A 203 13.96 -10.35 7.33
C PRO A 203 13.69 -10.93 8.71
N GLN A 204 14.51 -10.58 9.72
CA GLN A 204 14.26 -11.01 11.09
C GLN A 204 12.93 -10.46 11.63
N ARG A 205 12.65 -9.17 11.45
CA ARG A 205 11.37 -8.55 11.88
C ARG A 205 10.18 -9.16 11.16
N LEU A 206 10.31 -9.41 9.86
CA LEU A 206 9.27 -10.06 9.06
C LEU A 206 8.96 -11.48 9.57
N LEU A 207 9.99 -12.27 9.88
CA LEU A 207 9.84 -13.59 10.49
C LEU A 207 9.21 -13.53 11.89
N ASP A 208 9.62 -12.56 12.72
CA ASP A 208 9.04 -12.36 14.06
C ASP A 208 7.53 -12.07 13.98
N HIS A 209 7.09 -11.24 13.02
CA HIS A 209 5.65 -10.98 12.81
C HIS A 209 4.89 -12.19 12.28
N LEU A 210 5.51 -12.98 11.40
CA LEU A 210 4.93 -14.23 10.91
C LEU A 210 4.70 -15.23 12.05
N GLU A 211 5.63 -15.31 13.01
CA GLU A 211 5.52 -16.19 14.17
C GLU A 211 4.46 -15.69 15.17
N ARG A 212 4.42 -14.39 15.45
CA ARG A 212 3.63 -13.81 16.55
C ARG A 212 2.22 -13.39 16.16
N SER A 213 2.00 -13.00 14.91
CA SER A 213 0.75 -12.40 14.43
C SER A 213 0.21 -13.05 13.16
N ARG A 214 0.44 -14.35 13.00
CA ARG A 214 -0.11 -15.15 11.89
C ARG A 214 -1.61 -14.92 11.67
N ARG A 215 -2.39 -14.78 12.75
CA ARG A 215 -3.84 -14.50 12.68
C ARG A 215 -4.17 -13.18 12.02
N ASN A 216 -3.37 -12.13 12.21
CA ASN A 216 -3.58 -10.83 11.56
C ASN A 216 -3.26 -10.93 10.07
N LEU A 217 -2.21 -11.66 9.72
CA LEU A 217 -1.75 -11.86 8.34
C LEU A 217 -2.67 -12.76 7.52
N GLU A 218 -3.25 -13.79 8.15
CA GLU A 218 -4.21 -14.73 7.54
C GLU A 218 -5.67 -14.24 7.64
N TRP A 219 -5.89 -13.00 8.10
CA TRP A 219 -7.24 -12.43 8.20
C TRP A 219 -7.93 -12.50 6.84
N LYS A 220 -9.20 -12.93 6.86
CA LYS A 220 -10.08 -12.94 5.71
C LYS A 220 -11.45 -12.44 6.15
N GLU A 221 -11.90 -11.37 5.53
CA GLU A 221 -13.24 -10.83 5.69
C GLU A 221 -13.90 -10.77 4.30
N PRO A 222 -14.97 -11.55 4.05
CA PRO A 222 -15.67 -11.50 2.78
C PRO A 222 -16.40 -10.16 2.59
N PRO A 223 -16.53 -9.67 1.35
CA PRO A 223 -17.20 -8.41 1.09
C PRO A 223 -18.70 -8.49 1.35
N SER A 224 -19.22 -7.44 2.00
CA SER A 224 -20.64 -7.14 1.95
C SER A 224 -20.96 -6.53 0.59
N MET A 225 -21.91 -7.12 -0.14
CA MET A 225 -22.16 -6.74 -1.53
C MET A 225 -23.48 -5.99 -1.72
N ARG A 226 -23.49 -5.02 -2.63
CA ARG A 226 -24.72 -4.35 -3.11
C ARG A 226 -24.66 -4.09 -4.60
N LEU A 227 -25.73 -4.43 -5.32
CA LEU A 227 -25.96 -3.99 -6.70
C LEU A 227 -27.15 -3.03 -6.72
N LYS A 228 -26.94 -1.83 -7.26
CA LYS A 228 -27.96 -0.79 -7.37
C LYS A 228 -28.04 -0.25 -8.79
N ALA A 229 -29.23 0.17 -9.19
CA ALA A 229 -29.47 0.89 -10.42
C ALA A 229 -29.81 2.34 -10.11
N ARG A 230 -29.30 3.27 -10.92
CA ARG A 230 -29.73 4.66 -10.92
C ARG A 230 -30.06 5.11 -12.34
N PRO A 231 -31.00 6.06 -12.52
CA PRO A 231 -31.22 6.67 -13.83
C PRO A 231 -29.92 7.28 -14.37
N GLY A 232 -29.63 7.02 -15.64
CA GLY A 232 -28.57 7.66 -16.41
C GLY A 232 -29.15 8.62 -17.45
N ASP A 233 -28.39 8.85 -18.53
CA ASP A 233 -28.82 9.65 -19.68
C ASP A 233 -30.05 9.06 -20.38
N ALA A 234 -30.62 9.80 -21.34
CA ALA A 234 -31.84 9.41 -22.04
C ALA A 234 -31.70 8.00 -22.66
N GLY A 235 -32.57 7.07 -22.24
CA GLY A 235 -32.55 5.68 -22.68
C GLY A 235 -31.68 4.74 -21.85
N PHE A 236 -30.87 5.26 -20.93
CA PHE A 236 -29.90 4.47 -20.16
C PHE A 236 -30.12 4.54 -18.65
N SER A 237 -29.57 3.53 -17.99
CA SER A 237 -29.41 3.40 -16.54
C SER A 237 -27.97 3.05 -16.22
N VAL A 238 -27.51 3.37 -15.01
CA VAL A 238 -26.18 3.00 -14.52
C VAL A 238 -26.35 2.00 -13.39
N LEU A 239 -25.80 0.80 -13.58
CA LEU A 239 -25.66 -0.20 -12.53
C LEU A 239 -24.36 0.06 -11.78
N THR A 240 -24.39 -0.01 -10.46
CA THR A 240 -23.19 0.07 -9.62
C THR A 240 -23.16 -1.13 -8.68
N CYS A 241 -22.13 -1.95 -8.82
CA CYS A 241 -21.80 -3.03 -7.91
C CYS A 241 -20.75 -2.55 -6.92
N SER A 242 -21.03 -2.68 -5.63
CA SER A 242 -20.16 -2.21 -4.54
C SER A 242 -19.85 -3.34 -3.56
N ALA A 243 -18.57 -3.46 -3.21
CA ALA A 243 -18.03 -4.35 -2.20
C ALA A 243 -17.56 -3.52 -1.00
N PHE A 244 -18.05 -3.82 0.19
CA PHE A 244 -17.75 -3.09 1.42
C PHE A 244 -17.03 -3.98 2.43
N SER A 245 -16.11 -3.38 3.19
CA SER A 245 -15.41 -3.96 4.34
C SER A 245 -14.93 -5.38 4.09
N PHE A 246 -13.98 -5.54 3.17
CA PHE A 246 -13.36 -6.82 2.87
C PHE A 246 -11.85 -6.79 3.03
N TYR A 247 -11.27 -7.96 3.26
CA TYR A 247 -9.83 -8.18 3.31
C TYR A 247 -9.52 -9.64 2.95
N PRO A 248 -8.48 -9.96 2.16
CA PRO A 248 -7.41 -9.09 1.64
C PRO A 248 -7.88 -8.19 0.48
N PRO A 249 -7.08 -7.21 0.01
CA PRO A 249 -7.51 -6.23 -1.01
C PRO A 249 -7.80 -6.85 -2.39
N GLU A 250 -7.26 -8.04 -2.68
CA GLU A 250 -7.46 -8.74 -3.93
C GLU A 250 -8.93 -9.13 -4.13
N LEU A 251 -9.59 -8.44 -5.05
CA LEU A 251 -11.00 -8.64 -5.37
C LEU A 251 -11.24 -8.45 -6.87
N GLN A 252 -12.19 -9.21 -7.41
CA GLN A 252 -12.61 -9.09 -8.81
C GLN A 252 -14.12 -8.86 -8.88
N LEU A 253 -14.53 -7.85 -9.66
CA LEU A 253 -15.93 -7.56 -9.99
C LEU A 253 -16.18 -7.73 -11.48
N ARG A 254 -17.28 -8.40 -11.84
CA ARG A 254 -17.74 -8.52 -13.23
C ARG A 254 -19.25 -8.48 -13.35
N PHE A 255 -19.74 -7.97 -14.47
CA PHE A 255 -21.16 -7.97 -14.80
C PHE A 255 -21.50 -9.15 -15.70
N LEU A 256 -22.64 -9.76 -15.44
CA LEU A 256 -23.25 -10.77 -16.29
C LEU A 256 -24.59 -10.24 -16.79
N HIS A 257 -24.90 -10.44 -18.06
CA HIS A 257 -26.21 -10.19 -18.66
C HIS A 257 -26.80 -11.52 -19.10
N ASN A 258 -27.93 -11.94 -18.52
CA ASN A 258 -28.55 -13.25 -18.74
C ASN A 258 -27.54 -14.43 -18.61
N GLY A 259 -26.62 -14.32 -17.65
CA GLY A 259 -25.58 -15.33 -17.39
C GLY A 259 -24.34 -15.24 -18.29
N LEU A 260 -24.34 -14.38 -19.31
CA LEU A 260 -23.21 -14.17 -20.21
C LEU A 260 -22.37 -12.97 -19.76
N ALA A 261 -21.06 -12.98 -20.04
CA ALA A 261 -20.16 -11.88 -19.66
C ALA A 261 -20.58 -10.56 -20.33
N ALA A 262 -20.76 -9.51 -19.52
CA ALA A 262 -21.13 -8.16 -19.95
C ALA A 262 -20.02 -7.12 -19.68
N GLY A 263 -18.79 -7.59 -19.46
CA GLY A 263 -17.64 -6.76 -19.10
C GLY A 263 -17.54 -6.51 -17.59
N THR A 264 -16.65 -5.61 -17.21
CA THR A 264 -16.38 -5.30 -15.79
C THR A 264 -16.73 -3.90 -15.37
N GLY A 265 -17.11 -3.03 -16.30
CA GLY A 265 -17.47 -1.64 -16.02
C GLY A 265 -16.26 -0.77 -15.68
N GLU A 266 -16.56 0.45 -15.24
CA GLU A 266 -15.57 1.42 -14.75
C GLU A 266 -15.69 1.54 -13.24
N GLY A 267 -14.56 1.42 -12.55
CA GLY A 267 -14.54 1.23 -11.11
C GLY A 267 -13.40 1.93 -10.41
N GLY A 268 -13.43 1.81 -9.09
CA GLY A 268 -12.40 2.31 -8.20
C GLY A 268 -12.28 1.44 -6.97
N PHE A 269 -11.23 1.72 -6.21
CA PHE A 269 -10.81 0.95 -5.04
C PHE A 269 -10.24 1.91 -4.01
N GLY A 270 -10.39 1.61 -2.72
CA GLY A 270 -9.80 2.39 -1.66
C GLY A 270 -9.81 1.69 -0.30
N PRO A 271 -8.93 2.10 0.62
CA PRO A 271 -8.90 1.59 1.98
C PRO A 271 -10.01 2.22 2.84
N ASN A 272 -10.49 1.47 3.81
CA ASN A 272 -11.30 1.97 4.91
C ASN A 272 -10.40 2.37 6.09
N GLY A 273 -10.98 3.09 7.04
CA GLY A 273 -10.26 3.58 8.20
C GLY A 273 -9.73 2.49 9.11
N ASP A 274 -10.21 1.25 9.05
CA ASP A 274 -9.84 0.12 9.91
C ASP A 274 -8.83 -0.86 9.27
N GLY A 275 -8.38 -0.59 8.04
CA GLY A 275 -7.50 -1.47 7.28
C GLY A 275 -8.22 -2.49 6.38
N SER A 276 -9.56 -2.55 6.40
CA SER A 276 -10.34 -3.24 5.37
C SER A 276 -10.40 -2.39 4.09
N PHE A 277 -11.00 -2.92 3.03
CA PHE A 277 -11.08 -2.26 1.73
C PHE A 277 -12.52 -2.04 1.25
N HIS A 278 -12.65 -1.11 0.31
CA HIS A 278 -13.87 -0.81 -0.44
C HIS A 278 -13.56 -0.80 -1.93
N ALA A 279 -14.45 -1.37 -2.73
CA ALA A 279 -14.36 -1.36 -4.18
C ALA A 279 -15.74 -1.17 -4.80
N TRP A 280 -15.76 -0.58 -5.99
CA TRP A 280 -16.97 -0.49 -6.78
C TRP A 280 -16.67 -0.57 -8.26
N SER A 281 -17.64 -1.00 -9.03
CA SER A 281 -17.64 -0.86 -10.48
C SER A 281 -19.03 -0.51 -11.00
N SER A 282 -19.08 0.31 -12.05
CA SER A 282 -20.32 0.76 -12.67
C SER A 282 -20.39 0.42 -14.16
N LEU A 283 -21.57 0.04 -14.63
CA LEU A 283 -21.84 -0.29 -16.03
C LEU A 283 -23.08 0.44 -16.51
N THR A 284 -22.97 1.12 -17.66
CA THR A 284 -24.12 1.74 -18.34
C THR A 284 -24.88 0.68 -19.12
N VAL A 285 -26.19 0.58 -18.90
CA VAL A 285 -27.08 -0.41 -19.51
C VAL A 285 -28.34 0.25 -20.07
N GLN A 286 -29.08 -0.47 -20.91
CA GLN A 286 -30.37 0.01 -21.42
C GLN A 286 -31.40 0.13 -20.29
N ARG A 287 -32.18 1.21 -20.29
CA ARG A 287 -33.24 1.40 -19.30
C ARG A 287 -34.34 0.35 -19.49
N GLY A 288 -34.76 -0.28 -18.40
CA GLY A 288 -35.72 -1.39 -18.41
C GLY A 288 -35.06 -2.78 -18.52
N ASP A 289 -33.76 -2.84 -18.80
CA ASP A 289 -32.99 -4.07 -18.92
C ASP A 289 -32.21 -4.42 -17.62
N GLU A 290 -32.34 -3.60 -16.57
CA GLU A 290 -31.48 -3.66 -15.38
C GLU A 290 -31.54 -5.02 -14.65
N HIS A 291 -32.72 -5.65 -14.61
CA HIS A 291 -32.94 -6.91 -13.89
C HIS A 291 -32.34 -8.13 -14.59
N ASN A 292 -31.94 -8.00 -15.87
CA ASN A 292 -31.23 -9.04 -16.60
C ASN A 292 -29.72 -9.07 -16.26
N TYR A 293 -29.24 -8.08 -15.50
CA TYR A 293 -27.86 -7.99 -15.06
C TYR A 293 -27.66 -8.51 -13.65
N ARG A 294 -26.52 -9.16 -13.44
CA ARG A 294 -26.01 -9.56 -12.12
C ARG A 294 -24.56 -9.12 -11.99
N CYS A 295 -24.11 -8.92 -10.76
CA CYS A 295 -22.70 -8.70 -10.46
C CYS A 295 -22.11 -9.96 -9.83
N LEU A 296 -20.97 -10.42 -10.32
CA LEU A 296 -20.28 -11.57 -9.80
C LEU A 296 -18.96 -11.12 -9.17
N VAL A 297 -18.78 -11.47 -7.90
CA VAL A 297 -17.59 -11.13 -7.11
C VAL A 297 -16.76 -12.37 -6.81
N GLN A 298 -15.45 -12.23 -6.89
CA GLN A 298 -14.47 -13.22 -6.42
C GLN A 298 -13.55 -12.57 -5.39
N HIS A 299 -13.35 -13.26 -4.28
CA HIS A 299 -12.54 -12.77 -3.17
C HIS A 299 -12.08 -13.96 -2.31
N ALA A 300 -10.89 -13.87 -1.71
CA ALA A 300 -10.29 -14.97 -0.95
C ALA A 300 -11.06 -15.34 0.34
N GLY A 301 -11.90 -14.44 0.85
CA GLY A 301 -12.82 -14.67 1.97
C GLY A 301 -14.11 -15.38 1.58
N LEU A 302 -14.38 -15.56 0.29
CA LEU A 302 -15.54 -16.30 -0.20
C LEU A 302 -15.13 -17.72 -0.62
N PRO A 303 -15.87 -18.78 -0.22
CA PRO A 303 -15.56 -20.15 -0.63
C PRO A 303 -15.75 -20.40 -2.13
N GLN A 304 -16.64 -19.63 -2.75
CA GLN A 304 -16.91 -19.65 -4.19
C GLN A 304 -17.35 -18.25 -4.66
N PRO A 305 -17.29 -17.95 -5.97
CA PRO A 305 -17.77 -16.68 -6.50
C PRO A 305 -19.23 -16.41 -6.11
N LEU A 306 -19.53 -15.19 -5.65
CA LEU A 306 -20.88 -14.78 -5.22
C LEU A 306 -21.56 -13.96 -6.33
N SER A 307 -22.75 -14.40 -6.75
CA SER A 307 -23.62 -13.64 -7.66
C SER A 307 -24.54 -12.74 -6.84
N VAL A 308 -24.58 -11.46 -7.18
CA VAL A 308 -25.31 -10.39 -6.50
C VAL A 308 -26.39 -9.86 -7.44
N GLU A 309 -27.64 -9.91 -6.98
CA GLU A 309 -28.80 -9.45 -7.74
C GLU A 309 -29.17 -8.00 -7.40
N LEU A 310 -29.94 -7.36 -8.28
CA LEU A 310 -30.32 -5.96 -8.13
C LEU A 310 -31.28 -5.79 -6.95
N GLY A 311 -30.96 -4.86 -6.04
CA GLY A 311 -31.84 -4.51 -4.92
C GLY A 311 -31.74 -5.41 -3.69
N GLU A 312 -31.02 -6.54 -3.75
CA GLU A 312 -30.78 -7.41 -2.60
C GLU A 312 -29.41 -7.17 -1.95
N PRO A 313 -29.31 -7.14 -0.61
CA PRO A 313 -28.03 -7.22 0.07
C PRO A 313 -27.42 -8.62 -0.14
N GLY A 314 -26.25 -8.69 -0.76
CA GLY A 314 -25.50 -9.95 -0.87
C GLY A 314 -24.63 -10.14 0.37
N THR A 315 -24.97 -11.12 1.22
CA THR A 315 -24.12 -11.61 2.31
C THR A 315 -23.96 -13.12 2.15
N SER A 316 -22.72 -13.63 2.21
CA SER A 316 -22.52 -15.09 2.28
C SER A 316 -23.13 -15.62 3.57
N GLN A 317 -24.04 -16.58 3.48
CA GLN A 317 -24.45 -17.36 4.64
C GLN A 317 -23.26 -18.23 5.06
N SER A 318 -22.80 -18.04 6.30
CA SER A 318 -21.73 -18.81 6.96
C SER A 318 -22.16 -20.24 7.24
#